data_AF-A0A4R2HKU2-F1
#
_entry.id   AF-A0A4R2HKU2-F1
#
_cell.length_a   1.000
_cell.length_b   1.000
_cell.length_c   1.000
_cell.angle_alpha   90.00
_cell.angle_beta   90.00
_cell.angle_gamma   90.00
#
_symmetry.space_group_name_H-M   'P 1'
#
loop_
_entity.id
_entity.type
_entity.pdbx_description
1 polymer ?
#
loop_
_entity_poly.entity_id
_entity_poly.type
_entity_poly.pdbx_seq_one_letter_code
_entity_poly.pdbx_strand_id
1 'polypeptide(L)'
;MGVVFSGTPIVVYMRVEAQTAKEGAVADEDKKRAAHLALVDRVLNGEGRASAEDRARAFSNDGLSPPLDALIGKVADRPAQVTAEDLAAAKASGCTEDQLFELVVCAAVGQSARLYEAGLAALAEATAEGRPDRAT
;
A
#
# COMPACT_ATOMS: atom_id res chain seq x y z
N MET A 1 -11.17 -61.88 -12.11
CA MET A 1 -11.70 -60.68 -11.44
C MET A 1 -10.53 -59.76 -11.16
N GLY A 2 -10.24 -58.84 -12.08
CA GLY A 2 -9.06 -57.95 -11.99
C GLY A 2 -9.42 -56.70 -11.20
N VAL A 3 -8.74 -56.46 -10.10
CA VAL A 3 -8.87 -55.23 -9.32
C VAL A 3 -7.98 -54.19 -10.00
N VAL A 4 -8.58 -53.26 -10.74
CA VAL A 4 -7.87 -52.10 -11.29
C VAL A 4 -7.66 -51.13 -10.14
N PHE A 5 -6.46 -51.09 -9.56
CA PHE A 5 -6.05 -49.98 -8.69
C PHE A 5 -5.70 -48.79 -9.59
N SER A 6 -6.64 -47.88 -9.80
CA SER A 6 -6.33 -46.53 -10.25
C SER A 6 -5.71 -45.74 -9.08
N GLY A 7 -4.54 -46.18 -8.63
CA GLY A 7 -3.84 -45.60 -7.49
C GLY A 7 -2.95 -44.47 -7.95
N THR A 8 -3.51 -43.27 -8.12
CA THR A 8 -2.68 -42.07 -8.20
C THR A 8 -1.85 -41.98 -6.91
N PRO A 9 -0.51 -41.89 -6.97
CA PRO A 9 0.31 -41.92 -5.76
C PRO A 9 -0.01 -40.73 -4.85
N ILE A 10 -0.08 -40.97 -3.54
CA ILE A 10 -0.34 -39.95 -2.49
C ILE A 10 0.57 -38.71 -2.64
N VAL A 11 1.79 -38.90 -3.15
CA VAL A 11 2.76 -37.83 -3.43
C VAL A 11 2.27 -36.85 -4.51
N VAL A 12 1.53 -37.34 -5.51
CA VAL A 12 0.95 -36.50 -6.57
C VAL A 12 -0.19 -35.64 -6.01
N TYR A 13 -1.04 -36.21 -5.16
CA TYR A 13 -2.12 -35.46 -4.50
C TYR A 13 -1.59 -34.33 -3.62
N MET A 14 -0.60 -34.61 -2.75
CA MET A 14 0.00 -33.57 -1.90
C MET A 14 0.67 -32.46 -2.71
N ARG A 15 1.28 -32.79 -3.86
CA ARG A 15 1.87 -31.80 -4.75
C ARG A 15 0.81 -30.92 -5.42
N VAL A 16 -0.34 -31.50 -5.81
CA VAL A 16 -1.47 -30.76 -6.38
C VAL A 16 -2.08 -29.80 -5.36
N GLU A 17 -2.34 -30.25 -4.13
CA GLU A 17 -2.86 -29.39 -3.03
C GLU A 17 -1.92 -28.22 -2.70
N ALA A 18 -0.61 -28.47 -2.67
CA ALA A 18 0.37 -27.40 -2.45
C ALA A 18 0.41 -26.40 -3.62
N GLN A 19 0.13 -26.86 -4.84
CA GLN A 19 0.15 -26.04 -6.04
C GLN A 19 -1.13 -25.19 -6.17
N THR A 20 -2.30 -25.76 -5.85
CA THR A 20 -3.56 -25.03 -5.77
C THR A 20 -3.57 -23.99 -4.64
N ALA A 21 -2.98 -24.31 -3.48
CA ALA A 21 -2.81 -23.35 -2.39
C ALA A 21 -1.88 -22.19 -2.78
N LYS A 22 -0.79 -22.46 -3.51
CA LYS A 22 0.09 -21.43 -4.06
C LYS A 22 -0.63 -20.56 -5.09
N GLU A 23 -1.35 -21.14 -6.03
CA GLU A 23 -2.13 -20.38 -7.03
C GLU A 23 -3.19 -19.49 -6.37
N GLY A 24 -3.89 -20.01 -5.35
CA GLY A 24 -4.85 -19.22 -4.58
C GLY A 24 -4.22 -18.01 -3.88
N ALA A 25 -3.04 -18.20 -3.28
CA ALA A 25 -2.30 -17.11 -2.63
C ALA A 25 -1.81 -16.05 -3.63
N VAL A 26 -1.30 -16.48 -4.80
CA VAL A 26 -0.86 -15.55 -5.87
C VAL A 26 -2.04 -14.72 -6.38
N ALA A 27 -3.20 -15.34 -6.62
CA ALA A 27 -4.39 -14.63 -7.06
C ALA A 27 -4.93 -13.64 -6.01
N ASP A 28 -4.74 -13.92 -4.72
CA ASP A 28 -5.10 -12.99 -3.63
C ASP A 28 -4.14 -11.80 -3.55
N GLU A 29 -2.84 -12.03 -3.69
CA GLU A 29 -1.83 -10.96 -3.76
C GLU A 29 -2.03 -10.03 -4.96
N ASP A 30 -2.38 -10.59 -6.13
CA ASP A 30 -2.70 -9.80 -7.33
C ASP A 30 -3.94 -8.91 -7.10
N LYS A 31 -4.96 -9.42 -6.42
CA LYS A 31 -6.16 -8.64 -6.05
C LYS A 31 -5.81 -7.52 -5.07
N LYS A 32 -5.01 -7.80 -4.05
CA LYS A 32 -4.55 -6.78 -3.08
C LYS A 32 -3.76 -5.67 -3.78
N ARG A 33 -2.87 -6.03 -4.71
CA ARG A 33 -2.10 -5.08 -5.52
C ARG A 33 -3.01 -4.23 -6.39
N ALA A 34 -3.99 -4.85 -7.07
CA ALA A 34 -4.96 -4.11 -7.87
C ALA A 34 -5.79 -3.12 -7.02
N ALA A 35 -6.23 -3.55 -5.83
CA ALA A 35 -6.96 -2.69 -4.90
C ALA A 35 -6.10 -1.52 -4.39
N HIS A 36 -4.81 -1.75 -4.11
CA HIS A 36 -3.88 -0.70 -3.72
C HIS A 36 -3.71 0.35 -4.84
N LEU A 37 -3.49 -0.08 -6.08
CA LEU A 37 -3.36 0.83 -7.22
C LEU A 37 -4.64 1.64 -7.45
N ALA A 38 -5.81 1.02 -7.33
CA ALA A 38 -7.09 1.69 -7.45
C ALA A 38 -7.33 2.72 -6.33
N LEU A 39 -6.87 2.43 -5.10
CA LEU A 39 -6.90 3.38 -3.99
C LEU A 39 -6.01 4.60 -4.27
N VAL A 40 -4.75 4.36 -4.67
CA VAL A 40 -3.80 5.44 -4.99
C VAL A 40 -4.34 6.33 -6.10
N ASP A 41 -4.86 5.74 -7.18
CA ASP A 41 -5.47 6.49 -8.27
C ASP A 41 -6.67 7.32 -7.80
N ARG A 42 -7.58 6.75 -7.00
CA ARG A 42 -8.74 7.48 -6.50
C ARG A 42 -8.38 8.64 -5.58
N VAL A 43 -7.37 8.48 -4.73
CA VAL A 43 -6.90 9.53 -3.82
C VAL A 43 -6.27 10.68 -4.59
N LEU A 44 -5.53 10.40 -5.66
CA LEU A 44 -4.87 11.42 -6.48
C LEU A 44 -5.81 12.09 -7.48
N ASN A 45 -6.60 11.30 -8.20
CA ASN A 45 -7.32 11.72 -9.40
C ASN A 45 -8.85 11.72 -9.24
N GLY A 46 -9.36 11.22 -8.12
CA GLY A 46 -10.80 11.20 -7.84
C GLY A 46 -11.42 12.58 -7.67
N GLU A 47 -12.74 12.60 -7.58
CA GLU A 47 -13.51 13.79 -7.24
C GLU A 47 -13.12 14.29 -5.84
N GLY A 48 -12.92 15.60 -5.70
CA GLY A 48 -12.53 16.23 -4.44
C GLY A 48 -12.62 17.75 -4.51
N ARG A 49 -12.57 18.39 -3.34
CA ARG A 49 -12.53 19.85 -3.14
C ARG A 49 -11.11 20.39 -3.22
N ALA A 50 -10.12 19.60 -2.81
CA ALA A 50 -8.71 19.94 -3.00
C ALA A 50 -8.34 19.80 -4.47
N SER A 51 -7.42 20.61 -4.96
CA SER A 51 -6.92 20.47 -6.33
C SER A 51 -6.15 19.14 -6.46
N ALA A 52 -6.17 18.53 -7.65
CA ALA A 52 -5.39 17.32 -7.90
C ALA A 52 -3.88 17.56 -7.67
N GLU A 53 -3.40 18.78 -7.95
CA GLU A 53 -2.02 19.18 -7.71
C GLU A 53 -1.67 19.21 -6.21
N ASP A 54 -2.52 19.80 -5.38
CA ASP A 54 -2.29 19.83 -3.93
C ASP A 54 -2.40 18.43 -3.32
N ARG A 55 -3.30 17.59 -3.83
CA ARG A 55 -3.37 16.17 -3.44
C ARG A 55 -2.10 15.42 -3.80
N ALA A 56 -1.55 15.64 -5.00
CA ALA A 56 -0.28 15.05 -5.42
C ALA A 56 0.89 15.50 -4.53
N ARG A 57 0.96 16.80 -4.22
CA ARG A 57 1.94 17.38 -3.29
C ARG A 57 1.83 16.80 -1.87
N ALA A 58 0.61 16.66 -1.36
CA ALA A 58 0.37 16.04 -0.07
C ALA A 58 0.79 14.56 -0.08
N PHE A 59 0.45 13.82 -1.14
CA PHE A 59 0.84 12.42 -1.31
C PHE A 59 2.36 12.24 -1.34
N SER A 60 3.08 13.09 -2.08
CA SER A 60 4.55 13.08 -2.10
C SER A 60 5.17 13.64 -0.81
N ASN A 61 4.37 14.25 0.08
CA ASN A 61 4.83 15.03 1.23
C ASN A 61 5.86 16.11 0.80
N ASP A 62 5.58 16.82 -0.29
CA ASP A 62 6.49 17.79 -0.89
C ASP A 62 5.73 18.91 -1.63
N GLY A 63 6.21 20.15 -1.54
CA GLY A 63 5.74 21.26 -2.36
C GLY A 63 4.47 21.99 -1.89
N LEU A 64 3.90 21.68 -0.72
CA LEU A 64 2.86 22.52 -0.10
C LEU A 64 3.49 23.73 0.61
N SER A 65 2.74 24.84 0.66
CA SER A 65 3.18 26.04 1.38
C SER A 65 2.83 25.96 2.87
N PRO A 66 3.62 26.60 3.76
CA PRO A 66 3.20 26.80 5.15
C PRO A 66 1.86 27.52 5.26
N PRO A 67 1.00 27.16 6.22
CA PRO A 67 1.21 26.16 7.29
C PRO A 67 0.82 24.71 6.94
N LEU A 68 0.39 24.44 5.70
CA LEU A 68 -0.08 23.11 5.31
C LEU A 68 1.05 22.07 5.29
N ASP A 69 2.24 22.45 4.87
CA ASP A 69 3.43 21.56 4.85
C ASP A 69 3.76 21.00 6.23
N ALA A 70 3.65 21.80 7.29
CA ALA A 70 3.95 21.40 8.66
C ALA A 70 2.96 20.35 9.17
N LEU A 71 1.66 20.55 8.93
CA LEU A 71 0.63 19.56 9.27
C LEU A 71 0.84 18.27 8.45
N ILE A 72 1.04 18.40 7.14
CA ILE A 72 1.15 17.26 6.23
C ILE A 72 2.41 16.44 6.50
N GLY A 73 3.53 17.10 6.79
CA GLY A 73 4.75 16.45 7.25
C GLY A 73 4.55 15.72 8.59
N LYS A 74 3.76 16.29 9.51
CA LYS A 74 3.39 15.57 10.75
C LYS A 74 2.53 14.34 10.46
N VAL A 75 1.54 14.44 9.57
CA VAL A 75 0.70 13.29 9.18
C VAL A 75 1.55 12.17 8.58
N ALA A 76 2.50 12.52 7.69
CA ALA A 76 3.35 11.54 7.03
C ALA A 76 4.37 10.90 7.99
N ASP A 77 5.06 11.70 8.82
CA ASP A 77 6.23 11.20 9.55
C ASP A 77 5.95 10.89 11.04
N ARG A 78 4.98 11.58 11.64
CA ARG A 78 4.73 11.55 13.09
C ARG A 78 3.25 11.79 13.44
N PRO A 79 2.31 10.97 12.92
CA PRO A 79 0.87 11.26 13.01
C PRO A 79 0.35 11.38 14.45
N ALA A 80 0.97 10.71 15.42
CA ALA A 80 0.64 10.82 16.84
C ALA A 80 0.97 12.21 17.46
N GLN A 81 1.70 13.07 16.74
CA GLN A 81 2.07 14.42 17.17
C GLN A 81 1.23 15.51 16.48
N VAL A 82 0.23 15.14 15.68
CA VAL A 82 -0.73 16.10 15.11
C VAL A 82 -1.61 16.65 16.23
N THR A 83 -1.69 17.98 16.33
CA THR A 83 -2.49 18.66 17.36
C THR A 83 -3.65 19.46 16.77
N ALA A 84 -4.54 19.92 17.64
CA ALA A 84 -5.64 20.80 17.26
C ALA A 84 -5.12 22.15 16.71
N GLU A 85 -3.99 22.64 17.21
CA GLU A 85 -3.33 23.86 16.74
C GLU A 85 -2.80 23.71 15.32
N ASP A 86 -2.27 22.54 14.95
CA ASP A 86 -1.82 22.27 13.57
C ASP A 86 -3.01 22.38 12.59
N LEU A 87 -4.15 21.78 12.95
CA LEU A 87 -5.37 21.85 12.16
C LEU A 87 -5.94 23.28 12.10
N ALA A 88 -5.87 24.03 13.21
CA ALA A 88 -6.32 25.42 13.25
C ALA A 88 -5.44 26.33 12.37
N ALA A 89 -4.12 26.16 12.41
CA ALA A 89 -3.18 26.89 11.56
C ALA A 89 -3.42 26.58 10.08
N ALA A 90 -3.58 25.30 9.73
CA ALA A 90 -3.92 24.90 8.36
C ALA A 90 -5.25 25.49 7.88
N LYS A 91 -6.30 25.51 8.69
CA LYS A 91 -7.58 26.17 8.33
C LYS A 91 -7.43 27.67 8.16
N ALA A 92 -6.57 28.32 8.95
CA ALA A 92 -6.31 29.75 8.83
C ALA A 92 -5.63 30.14 7.49
N SER A 93 -5.11 29.17 6.72
CA SER A 93 -4.58 29.39 5.37
C SER A 93 -5.66 29.53 4.30
N GLY A 94 -6.94 29.43 4.67
CA GLY A 94 -8.07 29.50 3.74
C GLY A 94 -8.53 28.16 3.17
N CYS A 95 -7.92 27.04 3.60
CA CYS A 95 -8.42 25.70 3.27
C CYS A 95 -9.76 25.43 3.97
N THR A 96 -10.70 24.84 3.23
CA THR A 96 -11.92 24.30 3.82
C THR A 96 -11.61 23.03 4.62
N GLU A 97 -12.53 22.63 5.49
CA GLU A 97 -12.39 21.37 6.25
C GLU A 97 -12.34 20.15 5.34
N ASP A 98 -13.16 20.12 4.28
CA ASP A 98 -13.14 19.05 3.26
C ASP A 98 -11.78 18.98 2.55
N GLN A 99 -11.23 20.13 2.13
CA GLN A 99 -9.91 20.19 1.50
C GLN A 99 -8.83 19.67 2.45
N LEU A 100 -8.88 20.09 3.72
CA LEU A 100 -7.92 19.67 4.72
C LEU A 100 -7.98 18.15 4.97
N PHE A 101 -9.18 17.60 5.09
CA PHE A 101 -9.40 16.16 5.22
C PHE A 101 -8.81 15.40 4.02
N GLU A 102 -9.09 15.86 2.80
CA GLU A 102 -8.56 15.25 1.57
C GLU A 102 -7.02 15.26 1.55
N LEU A 103 -6.38 16.38 1.91
CA LEU A 103 -4.91 16.47 1.94
C LEU A 103 -4.30 15.57 3.01
N VAL A 104 -4.90 15.48 4.20
CA VAL A 104 -4.48 14.57 5.28
C VAL A 104 -4.56 13.11 4.81
N VAL A 105 -5.64 12.72 4.14
CA VAL A 105 -5.79 11.36 3.58
C VAL A 105 -4.72 11.11 2.51
N CYS A 106 -4.48 12.06 1.60
CA CYS A 106 -3.45 11.94 0.58
C CYS A 106 -2.07 11.71 1.19
N ALA A 107 -1.71 12.47 2.23
CA ALA A 107 -0.43 12.33 2.91
C ALA A 107 -0.27 10.97 3.61
N ALA A 108 -1.28 10.52 4.33
CA ALA A 108 -1.26 9.23 5.03
C ALA A 108 -1.16 8.05 4.04
N VAL A 109 -1.93 8.11 2.95
CA VAL A 109 -1.88 7.09 1.89
C VAL A 109 -0.54 7.11 1.16
N GLY A 110 -0.01 8.30 0.84
CA GLY A 110 1.30 8.44 0.20
C GLY A 110 2.44 7.87 1.05
N GLN A 111 2.43 8.12 2.36
CA GLN A 111 3.40 7.50 3.26
C GLN A 111 3.23 5.98 3.33
N SER A 112 1.99 5.51 3.45
CA SER A 112 1.70 4.07 3.50
C SER A 112 2.14 3.35 2.22
N ALA A 113 1.98 3.99 1.06
CA ALA A 113 2.44 3.46 -0.23
C ALA A 113 3.98 3.35 -0.28
N ARG A 114 4.71 4.36 0.18
CA ARG A 114 6.18 4.29 0.28
C ARG A 114 6.65 3.16 1.21
N LEU A 115 6.00 3.01 2.38
CA LEU A 115 6.32 1.92 3.32
C LEU A 115 5.99 0.54 2.73
N TYR A 116 4.88 0.43 2.00
CA TYR A 116 4.48 -0.80 1.31
C TYR A 116 5.53 -1.23 0.28
N GLU A 117 5.94 -0.32 -0.62
CA GLU A 117 6.96 -0.63 -1.63
C GLU A 117 8.32 -0.94 -1.00
N ALA A 118 8.74 -0.19 0.03
CA ALA A 118 9.96 -0.49 0.78
C ALA A 118 9.91 -1.87 1.44
N GLY A 119 8.76 -2.26 2.01
CA GLY A 119 8.55 -3.57 2.60
C GLY A 119 8.62 -4.69 1.56
N LEU A 120 8.03 -4.50 0.37
CA LEU A 120 8.12 -5.45 -0.73
C LEU A 120 9.56 -5.61 -1.22
N ALA A 121 10.31 -4.51 -1.36
CA ALA A 121 11.72 -4.53 -1.75
C ALA A 121 12.55 -5.33 -0.74
N ALA A 122 12.37 -5.07 0.57
CA ALA A 122 13.05 -5.80 1.63
C ALA A 122 12.73 -7.31 1.62
N LEU A 123 11.46 -7.69 1.34
CA LEU A 123 11.09 -9.10 1.17
C LEU A 123 11.76 -9.74 -0.06
N ALA A 124 11.84 -9.02 -1.17
CA ALA A 124 12.48 -9.50 -2.40
C ALA A 124 13.98 -9.75 -2.17
N GLU A 125 14.67 -8.83 -1.50
CA GLU A 125 16.08 -8.96 -1.12
C GLU A 125 16.29 -10.20 -0.23
N ALA A 126 15.53 -10.31 0.86
CA ALA A 126 15.66 -11.43 1.80
C ALA A 126 15.38 -12.81 1.16
N THR A 127 14.46 -12.87 0.19
CA THR A 127 14.12 -14.12 -0.51
C THR A 127 15.08 -14.45 -1.66
N ALA A 128 15.76 -13.46 -2.24
CA ALA A 128 16.81 -13.67 -3.23
C ALA A 128 18.09 -14.24 -2.58
N GLU A 129 18.46 -13.77 -1.39
CA GLU A 129 19.62 -14.25 -0.63
C GLU A 129 19.42 -15.66 -0.04
N GLY A 130 18.16 -16.09 0.14
CA GLY A 130 17.79 -17.39 0.71
C GLY A 130 17.72 -18.57 -0.27
N ARG A 131 18.15 -18.43 -1.53
CA ARG A 131 18.32 -19.56 -2.46
C ARG A 131 19.79 -19.98 -2.50
N PRO A 132 20.29 -20.79 -1.53
CA PRO A 132 21.52 -21.51 -1.75
C PRO A 132 21.27 -22.46 -2.93
N ASP A 133 22.18 -22.40 -3.88
CA ASP A 133 22.59 -23.52 -4.71
C ASP A 133 22.49 -24.80 -3.87
N ARG A 134 21.39 -25.55 -4.05
CA ARG A 134 21.38 -26.97 -3.67
C ARG A 134 22.24 -27.66 -4.72
N ALA A 135 23.54 -27.48 -4.54
CA ALA A 135 24.57 -28.20 -5.24
C ALA A 135 24.37 -29.70 -4.97
N THR A 136 24.22 -30.41 -6.09
CA THR A 136 24.60 -31.81 -6.38
C THR A 136 24.02 -32.93 -5.53
#